data_AF-A0A382ET89-F1
#
_entry.id   AF-A0A382ET89-F1
#
_cell.length_a   1.000
_cell.length_b   1.000
_cell.length_c   1.000
_cell.angle_alpha   90.00
_cell.angle_beta   90.00
_cell.angle_gamma   90.00
#
_symmetry.space_group_name_H-M   'P 1'
#
loop_
_entity.id
_entity.type
_entity.pdbx_description
1 polymer ?
#
loop_
_entity_poly.entity_id
_entity_poly.type
_entity_poly.pdbx_seq_one_letter_code
_entity_poly.pdbx_strand_id
1 'polypeptide(L)' 'MALTLEEANCIAQGAIAKAVALGININVAVCDSGGRLLAFQRMDRAMWAGIYGSQGKAIASAS' A
#
# COMPACT_ATOMS: atom_id res chain seq x y z
N MET A 1 1.86 -3.74 17.88
CA MET A 1 3.14 -4.37 17.47
C MET A 1 3.66 -3.56 16.29
N ALA A 2 4.91 -3.11 16.31
CA ALA A 2 5.43 -2.28 15.22
C ALA A 2 5.77 -3.17 14.02
N LEU A 3 5.17 -2.87 12.87
CA LEU A 3 5.47 -3.52 11.60
C LEU A 3 6.86 -3.05 11.14
N THR A 4 7.74 -3.97 10.79
CA THR A 4 9.07 -3.61 10.26
C THR A 4 8.96 -3.12 8.81
N LEU A 5 9.98 -2.41 8.32
CA LEU A 5 10.04 -1.98 6.93
C LEU A 5 10.08 -3.17 5.97
N GLU A 6 10.75 -4.26 6.35
CA GLU A 6 10.82 -5.48 5.54
C GLU A 6 9.44 -6.13 5.40
N GLU A 7 8.70 -6.27 6.50
CA GLU A 7 7.33 -6.79 6.49
C GLU A 7 6.39 -5.90 5.68
N ALA A 8 6.51 -4.57 5.81
CA ALA A 8 5.69 -3.62 5.06
C ALA A 8 5.91 -3.74 3.55
N ASN A 9 7.17 -3.91 3.12
CA ASN A 9 7.49 -4.15 1.71
C ASN A 9 6.99 -5.52 1.24
N CYS A 10 7.10 -6.57 2.07
CA CYS A 10 6.56 -7.89 1.75
C CYS A 10 5.04 -7.85 1.51
N ILE A 11 4.29 -7.15 2.38
CA ILE A 11 2.85 -6.93 2.22
C ILE A 11 2.56 -6.19 0.91
N ALA A 12 3.31 -5.13 0.62
CA ALA A 12 3.10 -4.34 -0.59
C ALA A 12 3.39 -5.14 -1.87
N GLN A 13 4.44 -5.98 -1.87
CA GLN A 13 4.72 -6.91 -2.96
C GLN A 13 3.61 -7.94 -3.15
N GLY A 14 3.04 -8.49 -2.07
CA GLY A 14 1.89 -9.40 -2.14
C GLY A 14 0.66 -8.74 -2.79
N ALA A 15 0.38 -7.49 -2.46
CA ALA A 15 -0.70 -6.72 -3.07
C ALA A 15 -0.45 -6.46 -4.58
N ILE A 16 0.78 -6.12 -4.95
CA ILE A 16 1.18 -5.93 -6.36
C ILE A 16 1.05 -7.24 -7.13
N ALA A 17 1.54 -8.37 -6.58
CA ALA A 17 1.42 -9.67 -7.22
C ALA A 17 -0.04 -10.05 -7.48
N LYS A 18 -0.94 -9.77 -6.53
CA LYS A 18 -2.38 -10.00 -6.73
C LYS A 18 -2.97 -9.06 -7.78
N ALA A 19 -2.55 -7.79 -7.81
CA ALA A 19 -3.00 -6.83 -8.82
C ALA A 19 -2.59 -7.24 -10.24
N VAL A 20 -1.35 -7.74 -10.40
CA VAL A 20 -0.86 -8.33 -11.66
C VAL A 20 -1.73 -9.51 -12.08
N ALA A 21 -2.05 -10.44 -11.16
CA ALA A 21 -2.92 -11.58 -11.46
C ALA A 21 -4.36 -11.18 -11.84
N LEU A 22 -4.81 -9.99 -11.43
CA LEU A 22 -6.12 -9.42 -11.77
C LEU A 22 -6.08 -8.53 -13.02
N GLY A 23 -4.89 -8.25 -13.59
CA GLY A 23 -4.74 -7.37 -14.74
C GLY A 23 -5.05 -5.89 -14.44
N ILE A 24 -4.86 -5.45 -13.19
CA ILE A 24 -5.12 -4.06 -12.77
C ILE A 24 -3.83 -3.38 -12.25
N ASN A 25 -3.77 -2.06 -12.38
CA ASN A 25 -2.66 -1.23 -11.89
C ASN A 25 -3.09 -0.42 -10.67
N ILE A 26 -2.42 -0.61 -9.53
CA ILE A 26 -2.81 -0.01 -8.25
C ILE A 26 -1.69 0.82 -7.62
N ASN A 27 -2.09 1.63 -6.64
CA ASN A 27 -1.20 2.24 -5.65
C ASN A 27 -1.39 1.49 -4.33
N VAL A 28 -0.31 1.17 -3.65
CA VAL A 28 -0.33 0.43 -2.38
C VAL A 28 0.30 1.29 -1.31
N ALA A 29 -0.38 1.44 -0.18
CA ALA A 29 0.10 2.12 1.01
C ALA A 29 -0.01 1.18 2.21
N VAL A 30 1.04 1.12 3.03
CA VAL A 30 1.08 0.33 4.26
C VAL A 30 1.40 1.27 5.42
N CYS A 31 0.58 1.24 6.46
CA CYS A 31 0.74 2.06 7.67
C CYS A 31 1.02 1.19 8.90
N ASP A 32 1.66 1.79 9.91
CA ASP A 32 1.74 1.20 11.25
C ASP A 32 0.40 1.29 11.99
N SER A 33 0.32 0.74 13.20
CA SER A 33 -0.88 0.77 14.04
C SER A 33 -1.29 2.16 14.54
N GLY A 34 -0.50 3.20 14.26
CA GLY A 34 -0.86 4.60 14.52
C GLY A 34 -1.19 5.37 13.25
N GLY A 35 -1.39 4.68 12.12
CA GLY A 35 -1.68 5.30 10.83
C GLY A 35 -0.48 5.98 10.17
N ARG A 36 0.75 5.79 10.66
CA ARG A 36 1.95 6.40 10.06
C ARG A 36 2.39 5.56 8.86
N LEU A 37 2.60 6.23 7.73
CA LEU A 37 3.02 5.58 6.49
C LEU A 37 4.40 4.91 6.68
N LEU A 38 4.49 3.62 6.37
CA LEU A 38 5.74 2.86 6.39
C LEU A 38 6.28 2.60 4.98
N ALA A 39 5.39 2.22 4.05
CA ALA A 39 5.77 1.92 2.67
C ALA A 39 4.69 2.39 1.70
N PHE A 40 5.12 2.86 0.54
CA PHE A 40 4.25 3.23 -0.56
C PHE A 40 4.85 2.78 -1.89
N GLN A 41 4.03 2.14 -2.73
CA GLN A 41 4.43 1.69 -4.06
C GLN A 41 3.34 2.02 -5.07
N ARG A 42 3.74 2.64 -6.19
CA ARG A 42 2.87 2.91 -7.33
C ARG A 42 3.30 2.03 -8.49
N MET A 43 2.40 1.17 -8.96
CA MET A 43 2.65 0.41 -10.19
C MET A 43 2.73 1.35 -11.40
N ASP A 44 3.48 0.94 -12.42
CA ASP A 44 3.46 1.64 -13.70
C ASP A 44 2.03 1.73 -14.23
N ARG A 45 1.68 2.89 -14.81
CA ARG A 45 0.36 3.19 -15.36
C ARG A 45 -0.80 3.20 -14.36
N ALA A 46 -0.55 3.04 -13.06
CA ALA A 46 -1.57 3.25 -12.03
C ALA A 46 -2.00 4.73 -11.98
N MET A 47 -3.27 4.97 -11.62
CA MET A 47 -3.84 6.32 -11.51
C MET A 47 -2.98 7.21 -10.59
N TRP A 48 -2.57 8.38 -11.08
CA TRP A 48 -1.65 9.29 -10.37
C TRP A 48 -2.22 9.76 -9.02
N ALA A 49 -3.52 10.05 -8.98
CA ALA A 49 -4.23 10.46 -7.77
C ALA A 49 -4.51 9.31 -6.79
N GLY A 50 -4.21 8.05 -7.18
CA GLY A 50 -4.39 6.89 -6.32
C GLY A 50 -3.51 6.89 -5.06
N ILE A 51 -2.49 7.74 -5.01
CA ILE A 51 -1.70 8.01 -3.80
C ILE A 51 -2.58 8.49 -2.63
N TYR A 52 -3.44 9.47 -2.85
CA TYR A 52 -4.29 10.04 -1.80
C TYR A 52 -5.32 9.01 -1.30
N GLY A 53 -5.94 8.29 -2.24
CA GLY A 53 -6.94 7.28 -1.92
C GLY A 53 -6.35 6.07 -1.18
N SER A 54 -5.18 5.59 -1.59
CA SER A 54 -4.54 4.44 -0.94
C SER A 54 -4.05 4.78 0.47
N GLN A 55 -3.40 5.93 0.66
CA GLN A 55 -2.95 6.38 1.98
C GLN A 55 -4.13 6.66 2.91
N GLY A 56 -5.16 7.37 2.46
CA GLY A 56 -6.35 7.65 3.27
C GLY A 56 -7.05 6.37 3.74
N LYS A 57 -7.18 5.36 2.86
CA LYS A 57 -7.73 4.04 3.23
C LYS A 57 -6.86 3.31 4.25
N ALA A 58 -5.54 3.32 4.08
CA ALA A 58 -4.62 2.67 5.00
C ALA A 58 -4.64 3.31 6.39
N ILE A 59 -4.61 4.65 6.46
CA ILE A 59 -4.71 5.40 7.72
C ILE A 59 -6.02 5.07 8.43
N ALA A 60 -7.16 5.18 7.74
CA ALA A 60 -8.47 4.93 8.32
C ALA A 60 -8.69 3.48 8.79
N SER A 61 -7.96 2.52 8.21
CA SER A 61 -8.03 1.11 8.62
C SER A 61 -7.15 0.79 9.82
N ALA A 62 -6.10 1.59 10.05
CA ALA A 62 -5.16 1.41 11.15
C ALA A 62 -5.60 2.11 12.44
N SER A 63 -6.42 3.16 12.32
CA SER A 63 -6.96 3.99 13.41
C SER A 63 -8.27 3.49 13.97
#